data_AF-A0A7K9NI64-F1
#
_entry.id   AF-A0A7K9NI64-F1
#
_cell.length_a   1.000
_cell.length_b   1.000
_cell.length_c   1.000
_cell.angle_alpha   90.00
_cell.angle_beta   90.00
_cell.angle_gamma   90.00
#
_symmetry.space_group_name_H-M   'P 1'
#
loop_
_entity.id
_entity.type
_entity.pdbx_description
1 polymer ?
#
loop_
_entity_poly.entity_id
_entity_poly.type
_entity_poly.pdbx_seq_one_letter_code
_entity_poly.pdbx_strand_id
1 'polypeptide(L)'
;EVEKIRIKITSLGLTESRITSDETIQQLFVECRLKNFLAEETPLSLPKPTGGQRIHYNYSTVINVDKEDNHAEREYLKSILLKPDLPADSLKFTVVSDPPEDEQDLECEDIGFAYVSLKEIFQKQRDIIEQDIDVFDSQDASAVIGKLTVTVEALHVLRSVHEECKND
;
A
#
# COMPACT_ATOMS: atom_id res chain seq x y z
N GLU A 1 11.31 23.43 0.00
CA GLU A 1 10.52 22.75 -1.05
C GLU A 1 9.63 21.76 -0.31
N VAL A 2 8.36 21.60 -0.69
CA VAL A 2 7.48 20.67 0.05
C VAL A 2 7.83 19.24 -0.37
N GLU A 3 8.56 18.53 0.47
CA GLU A 3 8.97 17.14 0.24
C GLU A 3 7.86 16.21 0.74
N LYS A 4 7.40 15.31 -0.14
CA LYS A 4 6.33 14.36 0.17
C LYS A 4 6.46 13.06 -0.60
N ILE A 5 6.01 11.97 0.02
CA ILE A 5 5.76 10.70 -0.66
C ILE A 5 4.30 10.68 -1.08
N ARG A 6 4.02 10.39 -2.35
CA ARG A 6 2.65 10.27 -2.87
C ARG A 6 2.30 8.81 -3.11
N ILE A 7 1.10 8.43 -2.69
CA ILE A 7 0.57 7.08 -2.87
C ILE A 7 -0.80 7.20 -3.52
N LYS A 8 -1.05 6.44 -4.60
CA LYS A 8 -2.36 6.32 -5.24
C LYS A 8 -2.74 4.85 -5.35
N ILE A 9 -3.93 4.53 -4.87
CA ILE A 9 -4.59 3.23 -5.06
C ILE A 9 -5.54 3.40 -6.24
N THR A 10 -5.19 2.81 -7.39
CA THR A 10 -5.94 3.01 -8.63
C THR A 10 -7.05 1.99 -8.78
N SER A 11 -6.72 0.70 -8.78
CA SER A 11 -7.70 -0.36 -9.00
C SER A 11 -7.29 -1.70 -8.39
N LEU A 12 -8.27 -2.55 -8.09
CA LEU A 12 -8.10 -3.92 -7.61
C LEU A 12 -8.80 -4.89 -8.57
N GLY A 13 -8.12 -5.97 -8.93
CA GLY A 13 -8.71 -7.14 -9.58
C GLY A 13 -8.40 -8.40 -8.79
N LEU A 14 -9.36 -9.32 -8.72
CA LEU A 14 -9.22 -10.61 -8.04
C LEU A 14 -9.28 -11.74 -9.08
N THR A 15 -8.46 -12.75 -8.89
CA THR A 15 -8.33 -13.88 -9.82
C THR A 15 -8.54 -15.22 -9.16
N GLU A 16 -8.38 -15.31 -7.83
CA GLU A 16 -8.48 -16.59 -7.15
C GLU A 16 -9.93 -16.99 -6.85
N SER A 17 -10.27 -18.19 -7.31
CA SER A 17 -11.63 -18.75 -7.28
C SER A 17 -12.23 -18.74 -5.88
N ARG A 18 -11.46 -19.17 -4.89
CA ARG A 18 -11.88 -19.21 -3.48
C ARG A 18 -12.38 -17.85 -2.98
N ILE A 19 -11.72 -16.75 -3.37
CA ILE A 19 -12.12 -15.39 -2.98
C ILE A 19 -13.27 -14.88 -3.86
N THR A 20 -13.18 -15.07 -5.18
CA THR A 20 -14.20 -14.56 -6.11
C THR A 20 -15.56 -15.24 -5.95
N SER A 21 -15.59 -16.50 -5.50
CA SER A 21 -16.81 -17.29 -5.27
C SER A 21 -17.33 -17.23 -3.84
N ASP A 22 -16.61 -16.61 -2.91
CA ASP A 22 -17.05 -16.49 -1.51
C ASP A 22 -18.17 -15.46 -1.36
N GLU A 23 -19.41 -15.92 -1.11
CA GLU A 23 -20.57 -15.04 -1.00
C GLU A 23 -20.56 -14.15 0.26
N THR A 24 -19.71 -14.46 1.24
CA THR A 24 -19.52 -13.62 2.43
C THR A 24 -18.73 -12.35 2.11
N ILE A 25 -17.86 -12.39 1.09
CA ILE A 25 -17.06 -11.24 0.65
C ILE A 25 -17.84 -10.47 -0.41
N GLN A 26 -18.41 -9.32 -0.01
CA GLN A 26 -19.28 -8.51 -0.87
C GLN A 26 -18.72 -7.13 -1.17
N GLN A 27 -18.18 -6.42 -0.18
CA GLN A 27 -17.62 -5.08 -0.31
C GLN A 27 -16.16 -5.09 0.12
N LEU A 28 -15.33 -4.33 -0.58
CA LEU A 28 -13.89 -4.30 -0.37
C LEU A 28 -13.38 -2.86 -0.30
N PHE A 29 -12.56 -2.57 0.71
CA PHE A 29 -11.73 -1.38 0.75
C PHE A 29 -10.25 -1.77 0.86
N VAL A 30 -9.37 -0.78 0.67
CA VAL A 30 -7.93 -0.98 0.77
C VAL A 30 -7.36 -0.04 1.82
N GLU A 31 -6.74 -0.60 2.85
CA GLU A 31 -5.89 0.14 3.78
C GLU A 31 -4.47 0.27 3.23
N CYS A 32 -3.81 1.38 3.54
CA CYS A 32 -2.43 1.67 3.23
C CYS A 32 -1.70 2.10 4.50
N ARG A 33 -0.65 1.38 4.87
CA ARG A 33 0.10 1.60 6.11
C ARG A 33 1.61 1.69 5.88
N LEU A 34 2.23 2.71 6.45
CA LEU A 34 3.69 2.85 6.56
C LEU A 34 4.07 3.17 8.00
N LYS A 35 4.44 2.12 8.75
CA LYS A 35 4.77 2.21 10.19
C LYS A 35 3.70 3.03 10.94
N ASN A 36 4.12 4.08 11.65
CA ASN A 36 3.24 4.97 12.41
C ASN A 36 2.99 6.30 11.68
N PHE A 37 3.48 6.45 10.44
CA PHE A 37 3.42 7.70 9.68
C PHE A 37 2.23 7.76 8.74
N LEU A 38 1.72 6.60 8.32
CA LEU A 38 0.54 6.49 7.49
C LEU A 38 -0.30 5.31 7.95
N ALA A 39 -1.58 5.54 8.14
CA ALA A 39 -2.62 4.55 8.32
C ALA A 39 -3.91 5.13 7.75
N GLU A 40 -4.08 5.00 6.43
CA GLU A 40 -5.20 5.56 5.68
C GLU A 40 -5.94 4.44 4.94
N GLU A 41 -7.20 4.64 4.64
CA GLU A 41 -8.04 3.70 3.91
C GLU A 41 -8.75 4.38 2.74
N THR A 42 -9.12 3.61 1.72
CA THR A 42 -9.99 4.12 0.66
C THR A 42 -11.35 4.49 1.26
N PRO A 43 -11.89 5.68 0.96
CA PRO A 43 -13.05 6.23 1.66
C PRO A 43 -14.37 5.50 1.41
N LEU A 44 -14.40 4.56 0.46
CA LEU A 44 -15.56 3.77 0.10
C LEU A 44 -15.13 2.32 -0.10
N SER A 45 -15.88 1.42 0.51
CA SER A 45 -15.90 0.01 0.14
C SER A 45 -16.62 -0.12 -1.21
N LEU A 46 -16.02 -0.88 -2.12
CA LEU A 46 -16.55 -1.09 -3.46
C LEU A 46 -16.94 -2.56 -3.64
N PRO A 47 -17.95 -2.87 -4.48
CA PRO A 47 -18.40 -4.24 -4.68
C PRO A 47 -17.26 -5.14 -5.15
N LYS A 48 -17.16 -6.35 -4.62
CA LYS A 48 -16.15 -7.34 -5.01
C LYS A 48 -16.13 -7.50 -6.55
N PRO A 49 -14.96 -7.37 -7.21
CA PRO A 49 -14.89 -7.53 -8.65
C PRO A 49 -15.23 -8.97 -9.05
N THR A 50 -16.04 -9.13 -10.10
CA THR A 50 -16.33 -10.46 -10.67
C THR A 50 -15.20 -10.90 -11.62
N GLY A 51 -15.17 -12.19 -11.98
CA GLY A 51 -14.05 -12.80 -12.73
C GLY A 51 -13.59 -12.00 -13.95
N GLY A 52 -12.34 -11.51 -13.90
CA GLY A 52 -11.71 -10.73 -14.97
C GLY A 52 -11.99 -9.21 -14.94
N GLN A 53 -12.82 -8.73 -14.01
CA GLN A 53 -13.09 -7.30 -13.82
C GLN A 53 -12.14 -6.66 -12.81
N ARG A 54 -12.12 -5.32 -12.80
CA ARG A 54 -11.42 -4.50 -11.80
C ARG A 54 -12.37 -3.47 -11.21
N ILE A 55 -12.22 -3.19 -9.93
CA ILE A 55 -12.83 -2.03 -9.27
C ILE A 55 -11.81 -0.90 -9.16
N HIS A 56 -12.26 0.34 -9.27
CA HIS A 56 -11.40 1.51 -9.36
C HIS A 56 -11.64 2.47 -8.19
N TYR A 57 -10.70 2.53 -7.25
CA TYR A 57 -10.75 3.43 -6.10
C TYR A 57 -10.32 4.85 -6.48
N ASN A 58 -9.28 4.99 -7.31
CA ASN A 58 -8.67 6.27 -7.67
C ASN A 58 -8.38 7.19 -6.47
N TYR A 59 -8.05 6.60 -5.33
CA TYR A 59 -7.75 7.30 -4.09
C TYR A 59 -6.27 7.68 -4.04
N SER A 60 -5.95 8.84 -3.47
CA SER A 60 -4.57 9.30 -3.29
C SER A 60 -4.36 9.92 -1.92
N THR A 61 -3.23 9.60 -1.31
CA THR A 61 -2.78 10.18 -0.05
C THR A 61 -1.30 10.57 -0.14
N VAL A 62 -0.83 11.36 0.83
CA VAL A 62 0.55 11.84 0.90
C VAL A 62 1.10 11.71 2.31
N ILE A 63 2.39 11.44 2.41
CA ILE A 63 3.16 11.55 3.64
C ILE A 63 4.07 12.77 3.47
N ASN A 64 3.88 13.80 4.29
CA ASN A 64 4.78 14.96 4.30
C ASN A 64 6.09 14.58 4.99
N VAL A 65 7.21 14.98 4.41
CA VAL A 65 8.56 14.58 4.85
C VAL A 65 9.53 15.75 4.76
N ASP A 66 9.01 16.97 4.87
CA ASP A 66 9.79 18.21 4.90
C ASP A 66 10.87 18.19 5.97
N LYS A 67 12.05 18.73 5.65
CA LYS A 67 13.23 18.76 6.52
C LYS A 67 13.01 19.49 7.84
N GLU A 68 12.14 20.49 7.85
CA GLU A 68 11.92 21.40 8.98
C GLU A 68 10.99 20.80 10.05
N ASP A 69 9.95 20.06 9.62
CA ASP A 69 8.86 19.65 10.50
C ASP A 69 8.74 18.12 10.67
N ASN A 70 9.30 17.32 9.77
CA ASN A 70 9.05 15.87 9.69
C ASN A 70 10.31 15.04 10.00
N HIS A 71 11.01 15.40 11.07
CA HIS A 71 12.27 14.74 11.46
C HIS A 71 12.09 13.23 11.70
N ALA A 72 10.98 12.80 12.31
CA ALA A 72 10.75 11.40 12.64
C ALA A 72 10.57 10.52 11.38
N GLU A 73 9.83 11.04 10.41
CA GLU A 73 9.60 10.45 9.10
C GLU A 73 10.93 10.32 8.35
N ARG A 74 11.72 11.40 8.32
CA ARG A 74 13.03 11.40 7.66
C ARG A 74 13.99 10.43 8.31
N GLU A 75 14.09 10.39 9.64
CA GLU A 75 14.93 9.43 10.36
C GLU A 75 14.51 7.99 10.09
N TYR A 76 13.21 7.72 9.95
CA TYR A 76 12.74 6.42 9.52
C TYR A 76 13.17 6.09 8.08
N LEU A 77 13.03 7.02 7.14
CA LEU A 77 13.50 6.85 5.77
C LEU A 77 15.02 6.61 5.72
N LYS A 78 15.82 7.33 6.52
CA LYS A 78 17.26 7.05 6.68
C LYS A 78 17.48 5.61 7.12
N SER A 79 16.71 5.13 8.09
CA SER A 79 16.84 3.76 8.60
C SER A 79 16.55 2.69 7.54
N ILE A 80 15.60 2.93 6.64
CA ILE A 80 15.28 2.04 5.50
C ILE A 80 16.45 2.00 4.51
N LEU A 81 17.04 3.16 4.22
CA LEU A 81 18.12 3.29 3.24
C LEU A 81 19.45 2.70 3.74
N LEU A 82 19.73 2.83 5.04
CA LEU A 82 21.01 2.44 5.64
C LEU A 82 21.05 0.99 6.12
N LYS A 83 19.90 0.36 6.42
CA LYS A 83 19.86 -1.01 6.95
C LYS A 83 19.68 -2.06 5.85
N PRO A 84 20.47 -3.15 5.85
CA PRO A 84 20.37 -4.18 4.82
C PRO A 84 19.09 -5.04 4.90
N ASP A 85 18.57 -5.36 6.11
CA ASP A 85 17.67 -6.52 6.30
C ASP A 85 16.48 -6.28 7.25
N LEU A 86 15.61 -5.29 7.01
CA LEU A 86 14.36 -5.16 7.77
C LEU A 86 13.13 -5.48 6.89
N PRO A 87 12.43 -6.61 7.14
CA PRO A 87 11.17 -6.93 6.46
C PRO A 87 10.04 -5.93 6.71
N ALA A 88 10.16 -5.11 7.77
CA ALA A 88 9.14 -4.14 8.21
C ALA A 88 9.20 -2.77 7.49
N ASP A 89 9.96 -2.67 6.41
CA ASP A 89 10.30 -1.41 5.73
C ASP A 89 9.48 -1.15 4.45
N SER A 90 8.42 -1.94 4.24
CA SER A 90 7.56 -1.84 3.08
C SER A 90 6.27 -1.08 3.38
N LEU A 91 5.82 -0.29 2.41
CA LEU A 91 4.46 0.22 2.37
C LEU A 91 3.52 -0.99 2.19
N LYS A 92 2.68 -1.25 3.19
CA LYS A 92 1.73 -2.37 3.19
C LYS A 92 0.38 -1.87 2.71
N PHE A 93 -0.21 -2.59 1.76
CA PHE A 93 -1.60 -2.48 1.40
C PHE A 93 -2.33 -3.70 1.96
N THR A 94 -3.46 -3.48 2.62
CA THR A 94 -4.35 -4.56 3.08
C THR A 94 -5.66 -4.42 2.32
N VAL A 95 -6.08 -5.49 1.67
CA VAL A 95 -7.43 -5.58 1.10
C VAL A 95 -8.33 -6.17 2.17
N VAL A 96 -9.39 -5.44 2.52
CA VAL A 96 -10.26 -5.75 3.66
C VAL A 96 -11.68 -5.98 3.16
N SER A 97 -12.33 -7.03 3.65
CA SER A 97 -13.75 -7.28 3.46
C SER A 97 -14.55 -6.48 4.48
N ASP A 98 -15.45 -5.66 3.96
CA ASP A 98 -16.40 -4.87 4.73
C ASP A 98 -17.76 -5.57 4.72
N PRO A 99 -18.30 -5.96 5.89
CA PRO A 99 -19.63 -6.54 5.98
C PRO A 99 -20.70 -5.63 5.36
N PRO A 100 -21.77 -6.18 4.77
CA PRO A 100 -22.85 -5.37 4.21
C PRO A 100 -23.59 -4.59 5.30
N GLU A 101 -24.31 -3.53 4.92
CA GLU A 101 -24.98 -2.62 5.86
C GLU A 101 -25.94 -3.31 6.83
N ASP A 102 -26.55 -4.42 6.42
CA ASP A 102 -27.48 -5.24 7.21
C ASP A 102 -26.80 -6.26 8.13
N GLU A 103 -25.48 -6.45 8.01
CA GLU A 103 -24.66 -7.35 8.84
C GLU A 103 -23.49 -6.59 9.52
N GLN A 104 -23.66 -5.30 9.81
CA GLN A 104 -22.64 -4.45 10.45
C GLN A 104 -22.18 -4.90 11.86
N ASP A 105 -22.85 -5.88 12.47
CA ASP A 105 -22.38 -6.51 13.71
C ASP A 105 -21.16 -7.44 13.49
N LEU A 106 -20.85 -7.78 12.24
CA LEU A 106 -19.67 -8.58 11.88
C LEU A 106 -18.39 -7.72 11.86
N GLU A 107 -17.25 -8.35 12.12
CA GLU A 107 -15.95 -7.69 12.05
C GLU A 107 -15.45 -7.66 10.59
N CYS A 108 -14.70 -6.61 10.26
CA CYS A 108 -13.95 -6.55 9.01
C CYS A 108 -12.86 -7.62 8.98
N GLU A 109 -12.66 -8.25 7.82
CA GLU A 109 -11.68 -9.33 7.65
C GLU A 109 -10.62 -8.99 6.61
N ASP A 110 -9.34 -9.16 6.96
CA ASP A 110 -8.22 -9.04 6.03
C ASP A 110 -8.28 -10.20 5.01
N ILE A 111 -8.50 -9.89 3.73
CA ILE A 111 -8.54 -10.90 2.67
C ILE A 111 -7.18 -11.09 1.99
N GLY A 112 -6.32 -10.06 1.99
CA GLY A 112 -5.00 -10.17 1.40
C GLY A 112 -4.11 -8.96 1.57
N PHE A 113 -2.84 -9.15 1.25
CA PHE A 113 -1.78 -8.18 1.49
C PHE A 113 -0.93 -7.94 0.24
N ALA A 114 -0.60 -6.68 -0.03
CA ALA A 114 0.36 -6.30 -1.07
C ALA A 114 1.41 -5.34 -0.50
N TYR A 115 2.59 -5.30 -1.14
CA TYR A 115 3.74 -4.59 -0.59
C TYR A 115 4.48 -3.79 -1.66
N VAL A 116 4.92 -2.59 -1.27
CA VAL A 116 5.89 -1.79 -2.04
C VAL A 116 7.10 -1.50 -1.16
N SER A 117 8.27 -1.88 -1.64
CA SER A 117 9.54 -1.58 -0.97
C SER A 117 10.06 -0.20 -1.41
N LEU A 118 10.10 0.76 -0.47
CA LEU A 118 10.72 2.07 -0.71
C LEU A 118 12.22 1.93 -1.02
N LYS A 119 12.87 0.93 -0.42
CA LYS A 119 14.26 0.58 -0.70
C LYS A 119 14.45 0.13 -2.15
N GLU A 120 13.53 -0.65 -2.71
CA GLU A 120 13.59 -1.04 -4.12
C GLU A 120 13.41 0.16 -5.05
N ILE A 121 12.50 1.09 -4.74
CA ILE A 121 12.34 2.35 -5.50
C ILE A 121 13.67 3.11 -5.55
N PHE A 122 14.33 3.23 -4.40
CA PHE A 122 15.65 3.86 -4.32
C PHE A 122 16.71 3.07 -5.10
N GLN A 123 16.84 1.77 -4.91
CA GLN A 123 17.87 0.96 -5.60
C GLN A 123 17.69 0.96 -7.12
N LYS A 124 16.45 0.83 -7.60
CA LYS A 124 16.10 0.87 -9.03
C LYS A 124 16.10 2.29 -9.60
N GLN A 125 16.23 3.31 -8.75
CA GLN A 125 16.20 4.73 -9.10
C GLN A 125 14.96 5.10 -9.93
N ARG A 126 13.80 4.54 -9.55
CA ARG A 126 12.56 4.67 -10.32
C ARG A 126 11.33 4.54 -9.43
N ASP A 127 10.43 5.51 -9.52
CA ASP A 127 9.12 5.47 -8.90
C ASP A 127 8.22 4.36 -9.49
N ILE A 128 7.18 4.00 -8.75
CA ILE A 128 6.13 3.09 -9.23
C ILE A 128 5.01 3.96 -9.79
N ILE A 129 4.70 3.83 -11.07
CA ILE A 129 3.66 4.62 -11.75
C ILE A 129 2.67 3.66 -12.41
N GLU A 130 1.44 3.62 -11.89
CA GLU A 130 0.32 2.78 -12.37
C GLU A 130 0.75 1.33 -12.67
N GLN A 131 1.46 0.69 -11.75
CA GLN A 131 1.92 -0.69 -11.89
C GLN A 131 1.06 -1.64 -11.05
N ASP A 132 0.87 -2.84 -11.58
CA ASP A 132 0.23 -3.94 -10.85
C ASP A 132 1.22 -4.63 -9.91
N ILE A 133 0.85 -4.73 -8.64
CA ILE A 133 1.53 -5.53 -7.61
C ILE A 133 0.66 -6.72 -7.19
N ASP A 134 1.31 -7.81 -6.80
CA ASP A 134 0.62 -9.00 -6.31
C ASP A 134 -0.07 -8.75 -4.96
N VAL A 135 -1.32 -9.19 -4.87
CA VAL A 135 -2.05 -9.32 -3.63
C VAL A 135 -1.94 -10.78 -3.20
N PHE A 136 -1.27 -11.01 -2.08
CA PHE A 136 -1.11 -12.32 -1.47
C PHE A 136 -2.27 -12.62 -0.52
N ASP A 137 -2.63 -13.89 -0.45
CA ASP A 137 -3.68 -14.39 0.44
C ASP A 137 -3.36 -14.12 1.91
N SER A 138 -4.36 -13.73 2.70
CA SER A 138 -4.18 -13.56 4.15
C SER A 138 -3.99 -14.89 4.88
N GLN A 139 -4.47 -16.00 4.31
CA GLN A 139 -4.39 -17.34 4.90
C GLN A 139 -3.22 -18.16 4.35
N ASP A 140 -2.72 -17.81 3.16
CA ASP A 140 -1.56 -18.43 2.51
C ASP A 140 -0.69 -17.38 1.80
N ALA A 141 0.31 -16.88 2.50
CA ALA A 141 1.20 -15.84 1.98
C ALA A 141 1.99 -16.22 0.71
N SER A 142 1.93 -17.48 0.25
CA SER A 142 2.51 -17.92 -1.02
C SER A 142 1.55 -17.83 -2.21
N ALA A 143 0.24 -17.74 -1.96
CA ALA A 143 -0.79 -17.71 -2.98
C ALA A 143 -1.13 -16.27 -3.38
N VAL A 144 -1.15 -16.00 -4.69
CA VAL A 144 -1.58 -14.71 -5.24
C VAL A 144 -3.08 -14.76 -5.53
N ILE A 145 -3.85 -13.90 -4.88
CA ILE A 145 -5.31 -13.82 -5.02
C ILE A 145 -5.78 -12.75 -6.00
N GLY A 146 -4.91 -11.83 -6.38
CA GLY A 146 -5.24 -10.73 -7.27
C GLY A 146 -4.10 -9.75 -7.52
N LYS A 147 -4.46 -8.62 -8.14
CA LYS A 147 -3.52 -7.55 -8.50
C LYS A 147 -4.07 -6.20 -8.09
N LEU A 148 -3.26 -5.43 -7.37
CA LEU A 148 -3.54 -4.03 -7.01
C LEU A 148 -2.71 -3.10 -7.92
N THR A 149 -3.36 -2.16 -8.61
CA THR A 149 -2.67 -1.14 -9.40
C THR A 149 -2.39 0.08 -8.53
N VAL A 150 -1.12 0.43 -8.37
CA VAL A 150 -0.69 1.54 -7.50
C VAL A 150 0.28 2.49 -8.20
N THR A 151 0.33 3.72 -7.69
CA THR A 151 1.42 4.66 -7.93
C THR A 151 2.05 5.02 -6.58
N VAL A 152 3.38 4.95 -6.49
CA VAL A 152 4.17 5.37 -5.34
C VAL A 152 5.33 6.22 -5.83
N GLU A 153 5.23 7.53 -5.57
CA GLU A 153 6.26 8.52 -5.90
C GLU A 153 7.02 8.86 -4.61
N ALA A 154 8.26 8.39 -4.51
CA ALA A 154 9.09 8.53 -3.31
C ALA A 154 10.56 8.81 -3.63
N LEU A 155 11.02 8.56 -4.87
CA LEU A 155 12.43 8.59 -5.24
C LEU A 155 13.11 9.92 -4.93
N HIS A 156 12.44 11.04 -5.21
CA HIS A 156 12.97 12.38 -4.95
C HIS A 156 13.32 12.56 -3.47
N VAL A 157 12.38 12.24 -2.59
CA VAL A 157 12.56 12.28 -1.13
C VAL A 157 13.69 11.34 -0.71
N LEU A 158 13.69 10.10 -1.20
CA LEU A 158 14.68 9.10 -0.81
C LEU A 158 16.10 9.53 -1.18
N ARG A 159 16.29 10.23 -2.31
CA ARG A 159 17.57 10.84 -2.67
C ARG A 159 17.96 11.96 -1.71
N SER A 160 17.03 12.87 -1.42
CA SER A 160 17.25 13.99 -0.49
C SER A 160 17.64 13.50 0.92
N VAL A 161 16.94 12.49 1.44
CA VAL A 161 17.24 11.86 2.73
C VAL A 161 18.60 11.16 2.70
N HIS A 162 18.95 10.49 1.60
CA HIS A 162 20.26 9.85 1.48
C HIS A 162 21.42 10.86 1.45
N GLU A 163 21.23 12.00 0.80
CA GLU A 163 22.24 13.08 0.76
C GLU A 163 22.48 13.66 2.15
N GLU A 164 21.46 13.77 3.00
CA GLU A 164 21.64 14.14 4.40
C GLU A 164 22.58 13.18 5.14
N CYS A 165 22.41 11.87 4.96
CA CYS A 165 23.30 10.87 5.58
C CYS A 165 24.77 10.96 5.12
N LYS A 166 25.06 11.61 3.99
CA LYS A 166 26.44 11.81 3.51
C LYS A 166 27.08 13.08 4.07
N ASN A 167 26.24 14.03 4.50
CA ASN A 167 26.66 15.33 5.01
C ASN A 167 26.65 15.38 6.56
N ASP A 168 25.98 14.41 7.21
CA ASP A 168 26.09 14.08 8.63
C ASP A 168 27.41 13.34 8.94
#